data_AF-A0A5N4DS92-F1
#
_entry.id   AF-A0A5N4DS92-F1
#
_cell.length_a   1.000
_cell.length_b   1.000
_cell.length_c   1.000
_cell.angle_alpha   90.00
_cell.angle_beta   90.00
_cell.angle_gamma   90.00
#
_symmetry.space_group_name_H-M   'P 1'
#
loop_
_entity.id
_entity.type
_entity.pdbx_description
1 polymer ?
#
loop_
_entity_poly.entity_id
_entity_poly.type
_entity_poly.pdbx_seq_one_letter_code
_entity_poly.pdbx_strand_id
1 'polypeptide(L)'
;KCGNYKASGFFAPKGKAKYPMVNYSASRSEFINSVILFLRNHDFNGLHISWIYPDLKDDTHFTVPIQVPYAVKGNQWVGYDDVESGETKVQFLKDLNWGGAVMQSIDIDDFTDKFCNQGPYTFIQGAKRSLRPL
;
A
#
# COMPACT_ATOMS: atom_id res chain seq x y z
N LYS A 1 17.09 3.01 9.04
CA LYS A 1 16.07 2.08 9.58
C LYS A 1 15.83 0.99 8.54
N CYS A 2 15.47 -0.23 8.96
CA CYS A 2 15.20 -1.38 8.07
C CYS A 2 13.71 -1.51 7.76
N GLY A 3 13.34 -1.62 6.48
CA GLY A 3 11.92 -1.60 6.07
C GLY A 3 11.70 -1.30 4.58
N ASN A 4 10.42 -1.18 4.21
CA ASN A 4 9.93 -1.05 2.85
C ASN A 4 9.66 0.41 2.46
N TYR A 5 10.37 0.89 1.42
CA TYR A 5 10.26 2.25 0.91
C TYR A 5 9.28 2.37 -0.26
N LYS A 6 8.10 2.95 -0.02
CA LYS A 6 7.19 3.26 -1.11
C LYS A 6 7.33 4.72 -1.56
N ALA A 7 8.00 4.94 -2.68
CA ALA A 7 7.90 6.21 -3.39
C ALA A 7 6.56 6.24 -4.15
N SER A 8 5.68 7.19 -3.84
CA SER A 8 4.45 7.43 -4.61
C SER A 8 4.42 8.90 -5.00
N GLY A 9 4.54 9.19 -6.28
CA GLY A 9 4.45 10.57 -6.78
C GLY A 9 3.29 10.69 -7.74
N PHE A 10 2.22 11.40 -7.36
CA PHE A 10 1.28 12.17 -8.18
C PHE A 10 0.20 12.74 -7.25
N PHE A 11 0.29 14.02 -6.90
CA PHE A 11 -0.86 14.74 -6.33
C PHE A 11 -1.71 15.26 -7.49
N ALA A 12 -2.94 14.77 -7.63
CA ALA A 12 -3.87 15.33 -8.61
C ALA A 12 -4.20 16.78 -8.20
N PRO A 13 -4.25 17.75 -9.14
CA PRO A 13 -4.64 19.12 -8.83
C PRO A 13 -6.03 19.16 -8.19
N LYS A 14 -6.18 19.93 -7.10
CA LYS A 14 -7.46 20.18 -6.44
C LYS A 14 -8.54 20.55 -7.48
N GLY A 15 -9.67 19.86 -7.44
CA GLY A 15 -10.83 20.15 -8.29
C GLY A 15 -10.80 19.58 -9.71
N LYS A 16 -9.77 18.83 -10.13
CA LYS A 16 -9.81 18.12 -11.42
C LYS A 16 -10.33 16.68 -11.28
N ALA A 17 -11.64 16.60 -11.51
CA ALA A 17 -12.40 15.57 -12.22
C ALA A 17 -12.20 14.09 -11.82
N LYS A 18 -13.31 13.47 -11.41
CA LYS A 18 -13.55 12.01 -11.45
C LYS A 18 -12.84 11.41 -12.67
N TYR A 19 -11.97 10.42 -12.46
CA TYR A 19 -11.25 9.76 -13.55
C TYR A 19 -12.25 9.33 -14.65
N PRO A 20 -11.99 9.64 -15.94
CA PRO A 20 -12.94 9.36 -17.03
C PRO A 20 -13.41 7.90 -17.07
N MET A 21 -12.51 6.98 -16.69
CA MET A 21 -12.78 5.54 -16.61
C MET A 21 -13.98 5.22 -15.69
N VAL A 22 -14.12 5.89 -14.53
CA VAL A 22 -15.22 5.62 -13.60
C VAL A 22 -16.49 6.43 -13.86
N ASN A 23 -16.42 7.50 -14.64
CA ASN A 23 -17.52 8.44 -14.78
C ASN A 23 -18.67 7.91 -15.65
N TYR A 24 -18.36 7.11 -16.67
CA TYR A 24 -19.34 6.61 -17.66
C TYR A 24 -19.51 5.09 -17.60
N SER A 25 -20.73 4.59 -17.80
CA SER A 25 -21.01 3.15 -17.84
C SER A 25 -20.22 2.45 -18.95
N ALA A 26 -20.14 3.05 -20.14
CA ALA A 26 -19.39 2.51 -21.26
C ALA A 26 -17.90 2.34 -20.93
N SER A 27 -17.26 3.35 -20.34
CA SER A 27 -15.84 3.30 -19.95
C SER A 27 -15.58 2.27 -18.86
N ARG A 28 -16.52 2.09 -17.91
CA ARG A 28 -16.44 1.01 -16.90
C ARG A 28 -16.54 -0.37 -17.55
N SER A 29 -17.45 -0.56 -18.49
CA SER A 29 -17.61 -1.83 -19.21
C SER A 29 -16.38 -2.18 -20.04
N GLU A 30 -15.79 -1.21 -20.73
CA GLU A 30 -14.56 -1.39 -21.50
C GLU A 30 -13.39 -1.81 -20.60
N PHE A 31 -13.21 -1.10 -19.47
CA PHE A 31 -12.20 -1.47 -18.47
C PHE A 31 -12.42 -2.89 -17.94
N ILE A 32 -13.64 -3.24 -17.51
CA ILE A 32 -13.97 -4.57 -16.98
C ILE A 32 -13.66 -5.66 -18.02
N ASN A 33 -14.10 -5.49 -19.27
CA ASN A 33 -13.90 -6.49 -20.32
C ASN A 33 -12.41 -6.68 -20.63
N SER A 34 -11.65 -5.58 -20.73
CA SER A 34 -10.21 -5.62 -21.00
C SER A 34 -9.42 -6.33 -19.89
N VAL A 35 -9.76 -6.05 -18.63
CA VAL A 35 -9.08 -6.63 -17.47
C VAL A 35 -9.46 -8.10 -17.28
N ILE A 36 -10.73 -8.49 -17.47
CA ILE A 36 -11.12 -9.91 -17.40
C ILE A 36 -10.34 -10.74 -18.43
N LEU A 37 -10.22 -10.25 -19.66
CA LEU A 37 -9.45 -10.92 -20.71
C LEU A 37 -7.97 -11.05 -20.31
N PHE A 38 -7.36 -9.97 -19.83
CA PHE A 38 -5.98 -9.99 -19.38
C PHE A 38 -5.75 -10.99 -18.24
N LEU A 39 -6.59 -10.98 -17.21
CA LEU A 39 -6.44 -11.88 -16.05
C LEU A 39 -6.52 -13.35 -16.46
N ARG A 40 -7.47 -13.69 -17.36
CA ARG A 40 -7.63 -15.07 -17.86
C ARG A 40 -6.49 -15.52 -18.75
N ASN A 41 -5.99 -14.64 -19.62
CA ASN A 41 -4.88 -14.98 -20.53
C ASN A 41 -3.53 -15.16 -19.82
N HIS A 42 -3.39 -14.61 -18.62
CA HIS A 42 -2.17 -14.69 -17.81
C HIS A 42 -2.35 -15.51 -16.53
N ASP A 43 -3.43 -16.28 -16.42
CA ASP A 43 -3.74 -17.17 -15.29
C ASP A 43 -3.73 -16.48 -13.90
N PHE A 44 -4.05 -15.19 -13.85
CA PHE A 44 -4.17 -14.46 -12.58
C PHE A 44 -5.45 -14.85 -11.85
N ASN A 45 -5.34 -15.16 -10.55
CA ASN A 45 -6.49 -15.56 -9.73
C ASN A 45 -7.39 -14.40 -9.27
N GLY A 46 -6.98 -13.15 -9.49
CA GLY A 46 -7.74 -11.99 -9.05
C GLY A 46 -7.06 -10.67 -9.38
N LEU A 47 -7.73 -9.58 -9.03
CA LEU A 47 -7.30 -8.21 -9.26
C LEU A 47 -7.42 -7.42 -7.97
N HIS A 48 -6.35 -6.71 -7.61
CA HIS A 48 -6.38 -5.71 -6.53
C HIS A 48 -6.43 -4.31 -7.15
N ILE A 49 -7.45 -3.52 -6.81
CA ILE A 49 -7.61 -2.14 -7.26
C ILE A 49 -7.41 -1.22 -6.05
N SER A 50 -6.34 -0.43 -6.05
CA SER A 50 -6.11 0.60 -5.04
C SER A 50 -6.63 1.95 -5.51
N TRP A 51 -7.73 2.43 -4.92
CA TRP A 51 -8.24 3.76 -5.19
C TRP A 51 -7.71 4.76 -4.16
N ILE A 52 -6.73 5.57 -4.56
CA ILE A 52 -6.14 6.61 -3.69
C ILE A 52 -6.81 7.93 -4.06
N TYR A 53 -7.71 8.42 -3.21
CA TYR A 53 -8.23 9.78 -3.33
C TYR A 53 -7.20 10.77 -2.78
N PRO A 54 -6.75 11.76 -3.57
CA PRO A 54 -5.96 12.87 -3.05
C PRO A 54 -6.90 13.88 -2.40
N ASP A 55 -7.60 13.48 -1.34
CA ASP A 55 -8.30 14.41 -0.46
C ASP A 55 -7.95 14.04 0.98
N LEU A 56 -6.74 14.42 1.37
CA LEU A 56 -6.40 14.63 2.76
C LEU A 56 -5.92 16.07 2.86
N LYS A 57 -6.86 16.98 3.10
CA LYS A 57 -6.53 18.17 3.89
C LYS A 57 -6.24 17.65 5.29
N ASP A 58 -4.99 17.27 5.52
CA ASP A 58 -4.48 17.17 6.86
C ASP A 58 -3.13 17.89 6.89
N ASP A 59 -3.20 19.20 7.16
CA ASP A 59 -2.04 20.02 7.50
C ASP A 59 -1.58 19.75 8.94
N THR A 60 -2.03 18.65 9.58
CA THR A 60 -1.44 18.17 10.82
C THR A 60 -0.37 17.13 10.53
N HIS A 61 0.86 17.52 10.82
CA HIS A 61 1.96 16.62 11.10
C HIS A 61 1.43 15.49 12.02
N PHE A 62 1.65 14.22 11.64
CA PHE A 62 1.15 12.97 12.27
C PHE A 62 -0.20 12.44 11.77
N THR A 63 -0.19 11.61 10.71
CA THR A 63 -1.23 10.61 10.47
C THR A 63 -1.18 9.53 11.55
N VAL A 64 -1.87 9.78 12.67
CA VAL A 64 -2.00 8.89 13.83
C VAL A 64 -2.42 7.44 13.50
N PRO A 65 -3.18 7.10 12.43
CA PRO A 65 -3.50 5.70 12.17
C PRO A 65 -2.39 4.90 11.48
N ILE A 66 -1.40 5.55 10.86
CA ILE A 66 -0.51 4.87 9.90
C ILE A 66 0.91 4.69 10.47
N GLN A 67 1.35 5.51 11.44
CA GLN A 67 2.68 5.46 12.08
C GLN A 67 3.86 5.27 11.09
N VAL A 68 3.73 5.76 9.86
CA VAL A 68 4.78 5.63 8.84
C VAL A 68 5.59 6.91 8.73
N PRO A 69 6.92 6.84 8.80
CA PRO A 69 7.78 7.95 8.38
C PRO A 69 7.51 8.29 6.90
N TYR A 70 7.46 9.59 6.59
CA TYR A 70 7.37 10.05 5.21
C TYR A 70 8.29 11.25 4.96
N ALA A 71 8.71 11.42 3.71
CA ALA A 71 9.49 12.55 3.23
C ALA A 71 8.82 13.18 2.00
N VAL A 72 8.92 14.50 1.86
CA VAL A 72 8.29 15.25 0.76
C VAL A 72 9.34 16.11 0.05
N LYS A 73 9.31 16.12 -1.29
CA LYS A 73 10.10 17.02 -2.13
C LYS A 73 9.25 17.52 -3.30
N GLY A 74 8.85 18.80 -3.25
CA GLY A 74 7.96 19.38 -4.27
C GLY A 74 6.61 18.65 -4.31
N ASN A 75 6.26 18.08 -5.46
CA ASN A 75 5.03 17.30 -5.67
C ASN A 75 5.22 15.78 -5.46
N GLN A 76 6.35 15.37 -4.88
CA GLN A 76 6.68 13.97 -4.62
C GLN A 76 6.66 13.70 -3.12
N TRP A 77 6.16 12.54 -2.73
CA TRP A 77 6.29 12.02 -1.37
C TRP A 77 6.82 10.59 -1.39
N VAL A 78 7.53 10.24 -0.33
CA VAL A 78 8.04 8.90 -0.08
C VAL A 78 7.53 8.51 1.29
N GLY A 79 6.72 7.46 1.37
CA GLY A 79 6.35 6.83 2.63
C GLY A 79 7.22 5.62 2.87
N TYR A 80 7.39 5.26 4.13
CA TYR A 80 8.20 4.12 4.51
C TYR A 80 7.53 3.32 5.62
N ASP A 81 7.53 2.01 5.46
CA ASP A 81 7.07 1.06 6.46
C ASP A 81 8.27 0.33 7.07
N ASP A 82 8.44 0.39 8.39
CA ASP A 82 9.39 -0.46 9.11
C ASP A 82 8.65 -1.57 9.86
N VAL A 83 9.43 -2.47 10.47
CA VAL A 83 8.87 -3.57 11.27
C VAL A 83 7.89 -3.01 12.29
N GLU A 84 8.26 -1.96 13.02
CA GLU A 84 7.41 -1.34 14.06
C GLU A 84 6.07 -0.83 13.50
N SER A 85 6.08 -0.06 12.41
CA SER A 85 4.84 0.40 11.77
C SER A 85 3.99 -0.76 11.25
N GLY A 86 4.65 -1.82 10.76
CA GLY A 86 4.00 -3.08 10.37
C GLY A 86 3.29 -3.77 11.52
N GLU A 87 3.95 -3.87 12.69
CA GLU A 87 3.38 -4.49 13.89
C GLU A 87 2.18 -3.69 14.43
N THR A 88 2.28 -2.34 14.48
CA THR A 88 1.16 -1.48 14.87
C THR A 88 -0.04 -1.66 13.95
N LYS A 89 0.18 -1.68 12.63
CA LYS A 89 -0.90 -1.90 11.66
C LYS A 89 -1.56 -3.25 11.87
N VAL A 90 -0.78 -4.31 12.12
CA VAL A 90 -1.33 -5.62 12.43
C VAL A 90 -2.17 -5.61 13.71
N GLN A 91 -1.73 -4.91 14.75
CA GLN A 91 -2.52 -4.79 15.97
C GLN A 91 -3.84 -4.06 15.71
N PHE A 92 -3.81 -2.96 14.96
CA PHE A 92 -5.03 -2.24 14.55
C PHE A 92 -6.01 -3.13 13.77
N LEU A 93 -5.52 -4.01 12.89
CA LEU A 93 -6.36 -5.00 12.18
C LEU A 93 -7.04 -5.97 13.16
N LYS A 94 -6.29 -6.44 14.18
CA LYS A 94 -6.84 -7.34 15.20
C LYS A 94 -7.92 -6.66 16.02
N ASP A 95 -7.67 -5.42 16.45
CA ASP A 95 -8.61 -4.65 17.28
C ASP A 95 -9.93 -4.38 16.55
N LEU A 96 -9.87 -4.21 15.22
CA LEU A 96 -11.06 -4.05 14.37
C LEU A 96 -11.65 -5.36 13.83
N ASN A 97 -11.07 -6.51 14.18
CA ASN A 97 -11.46 -7.83 13.70
C ASN A 97 -11.48 -7.95 12.16
N TRP A 98 -10.45 -7.41 11.50
CA TRP A 98 -10.29 -7.49 10.04
C TRP A 98 -9.62 -8.80 9.60
N GLY A 99 -10.02 -9.33 8.45
CA GLY A 99 -9.56 -10.63 7.96
C GLY A 99 -8.10 -10.69 7.47
N GLY A 100 -7.40 -9.55 7.39
CA GLY A 100 -5.99 -9.48 7.02
C GLY A 100 -5.58 -8.14 6.40
N ALA A 101 -4.35 -8.09 5.92
CA ALA A 101 -3.80 -6.96 5.17
C ALA A 101 -2.98 -7.43 3.98
N VAL A 102 -2.84 -6.55 2.99
CA VAL A 102 -1.97 -6.72 1.83
C VAL A 102 -0.71 -5.88 2.05
N MET A 103 0.46 -6.52 1.98
CA MET A 103 1.72 -5.78 1.92
C MET A 103 1.96 -5.32 0.48
N GLN A 104 2.16 -4.03 0.32
CA GLN A 104 2.49 -3.45 -0.98
C GLN A 104 4.00 -3.40 -1.18
N SER A 105 4.44 -3.61 -2.42
CA SER A 105 5.84 -3.53 -2.83
C SER A 105 6.74 -4.43 -2.00
N ILE A 106 6.42 -5.72 -1.97
CA ILE A 106 7.18 -6.73 -1.23
C ILE A 106 8.60 -6.90 -1.79
N ASP A 107 8.82 -6.53 -3.06
CA ASP A 107 10.07 -6.60 -3.82
C ASP A 107 11.20 -5.70 -3.28
N ILE A 108 10.90 -4.84 -2.31
CA ILE A 108 11.87 -3.96 -1.66
C ILE A 108 12.22 -4.39 -0.23
N ASP A 109 11.73 -5.54 0.24
CA ASP A 109 12.14 -6.11 1.53
C ASP A 109 13.62 -6.56 1.47
N ASP A 110 14.29 -6.68 2.61
CA ASP A 110 15.66 -7.19 2.63
C ASP A 110 15.66 -8.72 2.47
N PHE A 111 15.62 -9.18 1.23
CA PHE A 111 15.64 -10.61 0.86
C PHE A 111 16.92 -11.35 1.26
N THR A 112 18.02 -10.62 1.45
CA THR A 112 19.37 -11.21 1.51
C THR A 112 20.05 -11.04 2.85
N ASP A 113 19.41 -10.35 3.79
CA ASP A 113 19.98 -9.95 5.08
C ASP A 113 21.25 -9.09 4.95
N LYS A 114 21.41 -8.39 3.83
CA LYS A 114 22.62 -7.60 3.54
C LYS A 114 22.54 -6.18 4.06
N PHE A 115 21.35 -5.67 4.32
CA PHE A 115 21.12 -4.28 4.70
C PHE A 115 20.71 -4.15 6.16
N CYS A 116 19.88 -5.08 6.63
CA CYS A 116 19.24 -4.99 7.93
C CYS A 116 19.96 -5.75 9.03
N ASN A 117 20.70 -6.83 8.71
CA ASN A 117 21.29 -7.75 9.68
C ASN A 117 20.25 -8.27 10.71
N GLN A 118 19.04 -8.56 10.23
CA GLN A 118 17.88 -9.01 11.03
C GLN A 118 17.29 -10.33 10.49
N GLY A 119 18.02 -11.01 9.60
CA GLY A 119 17.54 -12.14 8.83
C GLY A 119 16.81 -11.70 7.56
N PRO A 120 16.75 -12.58 6.54
CA PRO A 120 16.09 -12.27 5.28
C PRO A 120 14.58 -12.10 5.47
N TYR A 121 13.96 -11.31 4.59
CA TYR A 121 12.52 -10.99 4.61
C TYR A 121 12.10 -10.29 5.90
N THR A 122 12.93 -9.39 6.41
CA THR A 122 12.80 -8.81 7.75
C THR A 122 11.39 -8.25 7.99
N PHE A 123 10.83 -7.53 7.02
CA PHE A 123 9.50 -6.93 7.16
C PHE A 123 8.39 -7.98 7.12
N ILE A 124 8.42 -8.90 6.15
CA ILE A 124 7.42 -9.98 6.05
C ILE A 124 7.43 -10.84 7.31
N GLN A 125 8.61 -11.14 7.85
CA GLN A 125 8.76 -11.93 9.07
C GLN A 125 8.18 -11.19 10.28
N GLY A 126 8.42 -9.88 10.40
CA GLY A 126 7.81 -9.03 11.43
C GLY A 126 6.29 -9.12 11.43
N ALA A 127 5.68 -8.81 10.30
CA ALA A 127 4.21 -8.86 10.21
C ALA A 127 3.63 -10.28 10.34
N LYS A 128 4.32 -11.32 9.85
CA LYS A 128 3.93 -12.72 10.10
C LYS A 128 3.93 -13.07 11.58
N ARG A 129 4.93 -12.61 12.35
CA ARG A 129 4.97 -12.83 13.80
C ARG A 129 3.77 -12.16 14.48
N SER A 130 3.46 -10.92 14.10
CA SER A 130 2.35 -10.18 14.69
C SER A 130 0.99 -10.73 14.30
N LEU A 131 0.83 -11.36 13.13
CA LEU A 131 -0.44 -11.96 12.69
C LEU A 131 -0.73 -13.31 13.34
N ARG A 132 0.25 -13.96 13.98
CA ARG A 132 0.00 -15.24 14.66
C ARG A 132 -1.00 -15.06 15.81
N PRO A 133 -1.89 -16.03 16.04
CA PRO A 133 -2.63 -16.13 17.29
C PRO A 133 -1.65 -16.20 18.46
N LEU A 134 -1.99 -15.52 19.57
CA LEU A 134 -1.27 -15.63 20.83
C LEU A 134 -1.35 -17.05 21.40
#